data_AF-A0A831LU87-F1
#
_entry.id   AF-A0A831LU87-F1
#
_cell.length_a   1.000
_cell.length_b   1.000
_cell.length_c   1.000
_cell.angle_alpha   90.00
_cell.angle_beta   90.00
_cell.angle_gamma   90.00
#
_symmetry.space_group_name_H-M   'P 1'
#
loop_
_entity.id
_entity.type
_entity.pdbx_description
1 polymer ?
#
loop_
_entity_poly.entity_id
_entity_poly.type
_entity_poly.pdbx_seq_one_letter_code
_entity_poly.pdbx_strand_id
1 'polypeptide(L)' 'MAGLYPLKFNSIFLEKIWGGNRIKTVLGKDYDLPNCGESWELSAVEGNVSVVRNGFLKGNNLTELVEVYMGDLVG' A
#
# COMPACT_ATOMS: atom_id res chain seq x y z
N MET A 1 16.80 -1.29 20.89
CA MET A 1 15.42 -1.80 20.82
C MET A 1 15.32 -2.71 19.61
N ALA A 2 14.54 -3.79 19.70
CA ALA A 2 14.12 -4.47 18.48
C ALA A 2 13.16 -3.52 17.77
N GLY A 3 13.58 -2.96 16.63
CA GLY A 3 12.75 -2.06 15.84
C GLY A 3 11.52 -2.77 15.27
N LEU A 4 10.61 -2.01 14.67
CA LEU A 4 9.50 -2.57 13.91
C LEU A 4 10.03 -3.57 12.87
N TYR A 5 9.31 -4.66 12.66
CA TYR A 5 9.63 -5.61 11.62
C TYR A 5 9.33 -5.00 10.24
N PRO A 6 9.96 -5.49 9.14
CA PRO A 6 9.67 -4.99 7.80
C PRO A 6 8.19 -5.10 7.44
N LEU A 7 7.54 -3.94 7.31
CA LEU A 7 6.14 -3.82 6.94
C LEU A 7 5.99 -3.97 5.42
N LYS A 8 5.02 -4.78 5.00
CA LYS A 8 4.54 -4.85 3.63
C LYS A 8 3.09 -4.41 3.63
N PHE A 9 2.65 -3.75 2.57
CA PHE A 9 1.29 -3.27 2.43
C PHE A 9 0.56 -3.97 1.28
N ASN A 10 -0.77 -3.97 1.33
CA ASN A 10 -1.59 -4.31 0.17
C ASN A 10 -1.51 -3.17 -0.85
N SER A 11 -1.20 -3.48 -2.11
CA SER A 11 -1.21 -2.49 -3.18
C SER A 11 -2.64 -2.01 -3.43
N ILE A 12 -2.80 -0.71 -3.68
CA ILE A 12 -4.06 -0.10 -4.10
C ILE A 12 -3.96 0.16 -5.60
N PHE A 13 -4.85 -0.42 -6.39
CA PHE A 13 -4.88 -0.24 -7.83
C PHE A 13 -5.96 0.76 -8.22
N LEU A 14 -5.61 1.69 -9.10
CA LEU A 14 -6.54 2.74 -9.54
C LEU A 14 -6.68 2.73 -11.05
N GLU A 15 -7.92 2.87 -11.50
CA GLU A 15 -8.25 3.08 -12.90
C GLU A 15 -7.99 4.53 -13.31
N LYS A 16 -7.44 4.73 -14.50
CA LYS A 16 -7.14 6.06 -15.07
C LYS A 16 -7.38 6.07 -16.56
N ILE A 17 -7.72 7.23 -17.13
CA ILE A 17 -7.93 7.39 -18.58
C ILE A 17 -6.68 7.03 -19.41
N TRP A 18 -5.50 7.22 -18.82
CA TRP A 18 -4.20 6.92 -19.43
C TRP A 18 -3.66 5.55 -19.00
N GLY A 19 -4.47 4.75 -18.30
CA GLY A 19 -4.09 3.42 -17.81
C GLY A 19 -3.90 2.39 -18.92
N GLY A 20 -3.68 1.14 -18.50
CA GLY A 20 -3.57 0.01 -19.40
C GLY A 20 -3.42 -1.32 -18.66
N ASN A 21 -2.68 -2.25 -19.27
CA ASN A 21 -2.42 -3.57 -18.69
C ASN A 21 -0.96 -3.76 -18.23
N ARG A 22 -0.10 -2.75 -18.36
CA ARG A 22 1.35 -2.88 -18.08
C ARG A 22 1.66 -3.20 -16.62
N ILE A 23 0.85 -2.74 -15.67
CA ILE A 23 1.00 -3.12 -14.25
C ILE A 23 0.82 -4.63 -14.09
N LYS A 24 -0.09 -5.26 -14.85
CA LYS A 24 -0.29 -6.71 -14.84
C LYS A 24 0.76 -7.44 -15.67
N THR A 25 1.05 -6.98 -16.89
CA THR A 25 1.92 -7.70 -17.84
C THR A 25 3.41 -7.51 -17.62
N VAL A 26 3.84 -6.34 -17.13
CA VAL A 26 5.26 -6.01 -16.90
C VAL A 26 5.63 -6.19 -15.44
N LEU A 27 4.79 -5.73 -14.50
CA LEU A 27 5.08 -5.83 -13.07
C LEU A 27 4.52 -7.10 -12.42
N GLY A 28 3.75 -7.91 -13.16
CA GLY A 28 3.21 -9.18 -12.66
C GLY A 28 2.19 -9.02 -11.54
N LYS A 29 1.53 -7.86 -11.45
CA LYS A 29 0.57 -7.58 -10.38
C LYS A 29 -0.84 -7.96 -10.78
N ASP A 30 -1.52 -8.69 -9.91
CA ASP A 30 -2.89 -9.08 -10.15
C ASP A 30 -3.86 -8.04 -9.59
N TYR A 31 -4.82 -7.65 -10.42
CA TYR A 31 -5.89 -6.69 -10.14
C TYR A 31 -7.05 -6.93 -11.09
N ASP A 32 -8.24 -6.50 -10.69
CA ASP A 32 -9.49 -6.65 -11.43
C ASP A 32 -10.04 -5.28 -11.84
N LEU A 33 -9.32 -4.62 -12.76
CA LEU A 33 -9.67 -3.32 -13.31
C LEU A 33 -9.51 -3.38 -14.83
N PRO A 34 -10.42 -2.76 -15.61
CA PRO A 34 -10.33 -2.76 -17.05
C PRO A 34 -9.14 -1.91 -17.55
N ASN A 35 -8.80 -0.82 -16.86
CA ASN A 35 -7.74 0.10 -17.29
C ASN A 35 -6.90 0.67 -16.13
N CYS A 36 -6.03 -0.15 -15.53
CA CYS A 36 -5.22 0.27 -14.38
C CYS A 36 -4.08 1.22 -14.81
N GLY A 37 -4.06 2.43 -14.26
CA GLY A 37 -3.01 3.42 -14.49
C GLY A 37 -2.02 3.52 -13.35
N GLU A 38 -2.48 3.33 -12.11
CA GLU A 38 -1.65 3.51 -10.92
C GLU A 38 -1.72 2.29 -10.01
N SER A 39 -0.57 1.97 -9.40
CA SER A 39 -0.41 1.00 -8.33
C SER A 39 0.25 1.73 -7.16
N TRP A 40 -0.53 2.05 -6.14
CA TRP A 40 -0.05 2.72 -4.94
C TRP A 40 0.41 1.68 -3.92
N GLU A 41 1.71 1.67 -3.64
CA GLU A 41 2.31 0.71 -2.70
C GLU A 41 2.30 1.19 -1.26
N LEU A 42 2.26 2.51 -1.07
CA LEU A 42 2.23 3.16 0.22
C LEU A 42 1.51 4.50 0.08
N SER A 43 0.46 4.70 0.85
CA SER A 43 -0.40 5.87 0.77
C SER A 43 -1.04 6.15 2.12
N ALA A 44 -1.03 7.43 2.50
CA ALA A 44 -1.82 7.98 3.62
C ALA A 44 -2.92 8.93 3.10
N VAL A 45 -3.22 8.92 1.79
CA VAL A 45 -4.25 9.77 1.19
C VAL A 45 -5.62 9.27 1.62
N GLU A 46 -6.49 10.19 2.03
CA GLU A 46 -7.86 9.90 2.44
C GLU A 46 -8.61 9.09 1.37
N GLY A 47 -9.35 8.06 1.81
CA GLY A 47 -10.04 7.11 0.93
C GLY A 47 -9.14 6.05 0.29
N ASN A 48 -7.81 6.21 0.32
CA ASN A 48 -6.85 5.29 -0.27
C ASN A 48 -5.67 5.02 0.68
N VAL A 49 -5.96 4.77 1.96
CA VAL A 49 -4.93 4.52 2.97
C VAL A 49 -4.45 3.06 2.87
N SER A 50 -3.13 2.87 2.82
CA SER A 50 -2.52 1.55 2.73
C SER A 50 -2.70 0.74 4.02
N VAL A 51 -2.94 -0.56 3.87
CA VAL A 51 -3.14 -1.50 4.98
C VAL A 51 -2.02 -2.53 5.00
N VAL A 52 -1.48 -2.82 6.19
CA VAL A 52 -0.40 -3.81 6.35
C VAL A 52 -0.89 -5.22 6.03
N ARG A 53 -0.08 -5.98 5.28
CA ARG A 53 -0.42 -7.34 4.82
C ARG A 53 0.24 -8.47 5.59
N ASN A 54 1.25 -8.18 6.44
CA ASN A 54 2.06 -9.20 7.10
C ASN A 54 2.33 -8.92 8.58
N GLY A 55 2.63 -9.99 9.30
CA GLY A 55 3.07 -9.94 10.70
C GLY A 55 1.96 -9.55 11.66
N PHE A 56 2.37 -9.06 12.83
CA PHE A 56 1.50 -8.75 13.95
C PHE A 56 0.52 -7.60 13.66
N LEU A 57 0.95 -6.58 12.92
CA LEU A 57 0.17 -5.39 12.57
C LEU A 57 -0.65 -5.57 11.29
N LYS A 58 -0.81 -6.79 10.79
CA LYS A 58 -1.64 -7.06 9.61
C LYS A 58 -3.07 -6.57 9.86
N GLY A 59 -3.60 -5.79 8.92
CA GLY A 59 -4.94 -5.21 9.00
C GLY A 59 -4.98 -3.78 9.54
N ASN A 60 -3.91 -3.29 10.17
CA ASN A 60 -3.79 -1.88 10.54
C ASN A 60 -3.50 -1.00 9.32
N ASN A 61 -4.06 0.22 9.33
CA ASN A 61 -3.84 1.19 8.28
C ASN A 61 -2.61 2.08 8.58
N LEU A 62 -1.99 2.65 7.54
CA LEU A 62 -0.76 3.43 7.67
C LEU A 62 -0.90 4.64 8.61
N THR A 63 -2.04 5.34 8.58
CA THR A 63 -2.27 6.52 9.41
C THR A 63 -2.26 6.15 10.90
N GLU A 64 -2.96 5.08 11.29
CA GLU A 64 -2.92 4.54 12.65
C GLU A 64 -1.50 4.21 13.10
N LEU A 65 -0.70 3.59 12.21
CA LEU A 65 0.66 3.21 12.53
C LEU A 65 1.57 4.43 12.75
N VAL A 66 1.41 5.48 11.95
CA VAL A 66 2.14 6.74 12.15
C VAL A 66 1.76 7.36 13.49
N GLU A 67 0.48 7.38 13.85
CA GLU A 67 0.01 7.95 15.13
C GLU A 67 0.46 7.15 16.35
N VAL A 68 0.50 5.82 16.26
CA VAL A 68 0.86 4.94 17.38
C VAL A 68 2.37 4.83 17.56
N TYR A 69 3.13 4.68 16.47
CA TYR A 69 4.57 4.41 16.52
C TYR A 69 5.42 5.67 16.34
N MET A 70 4.87 6.75 15.76
CA MET A 70 5.51 8.05 15.64
C MET A 70 6.98 7.92 15.16
N GLY A 71 7.94 8.45 15.91
CA GLY A 71 9.37 8.44 15.56
C GLY A 71 9.96 7.04 15.36
N ASP A 72 9.39 5.99 15.97
CA ASP A 72 9.86 4.62 15.72
C ASP A 72 9.57 4.15 14.29
N LEU A 73 8.58 4.74 13.62
CA LEU A 73 8.21 4.42 12.24
C LEU A 73 8.76 5.43 11.23
N VAL A 74 8.72 6.73 11.53
CA VAL A 74 9.06 7.79 10.57
C VAL A 74 10.38 8.54 10.84
N GLY A 75 11.02 8.30 11.97
CA GLY A 75 12.27 8.98 12.38
C GLY A 75 12.03 10.21 13.25
#